data_AF-A0A427MBN3-F1
#
_entry.id   AF-A0A427MBN3-F1
#
_cell.length_a   1.000
_cell.length_b   1.000
_cell.length_c   1.000
_cell.angle_alpha   90.00
_cell.angle_beta   90.00
_cell.angle_gamma   90.00
#
_symmetry.space_group_name_H-M   'P 1'
#
loop_
_entity.id
_entity.type
_entity.pdbx_description
1 polymer ?
#
loop_
_entity_poly.entity_id
_entity_poly.type
_entity_poly.pdbx_seq_one_letter_code
_entity_poly.pdbx_strand_id
1 'polypeptide(L)'
;MQGQKNQPSQNQLAFINATSTNIGGQVTINVNHIVAVVVSGGSTVIQTSVPIGDRGPYGIYVSESYADIVGRIATAEAHGPGR
;
A
#
# COMPACT_ATOMS: atom_id res chain seq x y z
N MET A 1 -17.35 -26.26 29.03
CA MET A 1 -17.45 -25.01 28.26
C MET A 1 -16.15 -24.22 28.49
N GLN A 2 -15.12 -24.44 27.66
CA GLN A 2 -13.85 -23.72 27.79
C GLN A 2 -13.90 -22.46 26.93
N GLY A 3 -13.57 -21.33 27.55
CA GLY A 3 -13.70 -20.00 26.97
C GLY A 3 -12.89 -19.84 25.69
N GLN A 4 -13.56 -19.33 24.66
CA GLN A 4 -12.90 -18.69 23.53
C GLN A 4 -12.12 -17.50 24.10
N LYS A 5 -10.80 -17.67 24.24
CA LYS A 5 -9.90 -16.55 24.45
C LYS A 5 -10.09 -15.63 23.26
N ASN A 6 -10.56 -14.41 23.51
CA ASN A 6 -10.50 -13.30 22.55
C ASN A 6 -9.04 -13.13 22.15
N GLN A 7 -8.62 -13.80 21.08
CA GLN A 7 -7.43 -13.42 20.35
C GLN A 7 -7.68 -12.01 19.83
N PRO A 8 -6.78 -11.05 20.07
CA PRO A 8 -6.87 -9.78 19.36
C PRO A 8 -6.89 -10.11 17.88
N SER A 9 -7.90 -9.63 17.15
CA SER A 9 -7.93 -9.70 15.70
C SER A 9 -6.59 -9.17 15.20
N GLN A 10 -5.71 -10.05 14.71
CA GLN A 10 -4.47 -9.60 14.10
C GLN A 10 -4.86 -8.66 12.97
N ASN A 11 -4.41 -7.41 13.03
CA ASN A 11 -4.68 -6.39 12.01
C ASN A 11 -4.29 -6.97 10.64
N GLN A 12 -5.28 -7.38 9.87
CA GLN A 12 -5.12 -7.85 8.50
C GLN A 12 -4.56 -6.65 7.71
N LEU A 13 -3.39 -6.82 7.08
CA LEU A 13 -2.74 -5.74 6.33
C LEU A 13 -3.07 -5.89 4.83
N ALA A 14 -3.55 -4.81 4.21
CA ALA A 14 -3.82 -4.75 2.77
C ALA A 14 -2.65 -4.10 2.04
N PHE A 15 -2.30 -4.65 0.89
CA PHE A 15 -1.18 -4.17 0.08
C PHE A 15 -1.58 -4.00 -1.38
N ILE A 16 -0.92 -3.08 -2.06
CA ILE A 16 -0.93 -2.97 -3.51
C ILE A 16 0.49 -3.12 -4.05
N ASN A 17 0.62 -3.65 -5.27
CA ASN A 17 1.87 -3.61 -6.02
C ASN A 17 1.80 -2.49 -7.05
N ALA A 18 2.90 -1.75 -7.22
CA ALA A 18 3.03 -0.72 -8.23
C ALA A 18 4.43 -0.67 -8.84
N THR A 19 4.55 -0.14 -10.06
CA THR A 19 5.87 0.02 -10.70
C THR A 19 6.42 1.41 -10.40
N SER A 20 7.42 1.49 -9.54
CA SER A 20 8.10 2.75 -9.22
C SER A 20 9.00 3.18 -10.37
N THR A 21 8.79 4.41 -10.85
CA THR A 21 9.62 5.04 -11.88
C THR A 21 10.91 5.61 -11.30
N ASN A 22 10.89 6.06 -10.05
CA ASN A 22 12.07 6.63 -9.37
C ASN A 22 13.03 5.57 -8.81
N ILE A 23 12.54 4.34 -8.55
CA ILE A 23 13.35 3.21 -8.07
C ILE A 23 13.67 2.23 -9.22
N GLY A 24 12.88 2.23 -10.30
CA GLY A 24 13.10 1.37 -11.46
C GLY A 24 12.70 -0.08 -11.21
N GLY A 25 11.54 -0.34 -10.58
CA GLY A 25 11.08 -1.69 -10.27
C GLY A 25 9.73 -1.74 -9.56
N GLN A 26 9.29 -2.95 -9.22
CA GLN A 26 8.06 -3.16 -8.44
C GLN A 26 8.25 -2.76 -6.97
N VAL A 27 7.24 -2.15 -6.39
CA VAL A 27 7.12 -1.84 -4.96
C VAL A 27 5.82 -2.39 -4.42
N THR A 28 5.86 -2.91 -3.19
CA THR A 28 4.68 -3.35 -2.44
C THR A 28 4.38 -2.33 -1.36
N ILE A 29 3.16 -1.80 -1.35
CA ILE A 29 2.76 -0.66 -0.53
C ILE A 29 1.63 -1.08 0.39
N ASN A 30 1.84 -0.95 1.69
CA ASN A 30 0.76 -1.13 2.67
C ASN A 30 -0.24 0.01 2.53
N VAL A 31 -1.49 -0.32 2.24
CA VAL A 31 -2.56 0.66 2.03
C VAL A 31 -2.80 1.51 3.27
N ASN A 32 -2.62 0.94 4.47
CA ASN A 32 -2.78 1.68 5.74
C ASN A 32 -1.74 2.80 5.93
N HIS A 33 -0.66 2.78 5.14
CA HIS A 33 0.36 3.82 5.17
C HIS A 33 0.16 4.85 4.06
N ILE A 34 -0.79 4.69 3.14
CA ILE A 34 -1.05 5.65 2.08
C ILE A 34 -1.82 6.84 2.67
N VAL A 35 -1.23 8.03 2.56
CA VAL A 35 -1.83 9.29 3.02
C VAL A 35 -2.60 9.96 1.89
N ALA A 36 -2.06 9.91 0.67
CA ALA A 36 -2.69 10.46 -0.51
C ALA A 36 -2.17 9.80 -1.78
N VAL A 37 -2.96 9.90 -2.84
CA VAL A 37 -2.54 9.65 -4.21
C VAL A 37 -2.77 10.95 -4.94
N VAL A 38 -1.78 11.45 -5.68
CA VAL A 38 -1.87 12.72 -6.41
C VAL A 38 -1.25 12.58 -7.80
N VAL A 39 -1.60 13.50 -8.71
CA VAL A 39 -0.92 13.63 -10.00
C VAL A 39 0.06 14.80 -9.90
N SER A 40 1.34 14.55 -10.21
CA SER A 40 2.39 15.55 -10.18
C SER A 40 3.36 15.34 -11.34
N GLY A 41 3.59 16.37 -12.16
CA GLY A 41 4.52 16.30 -13.29
C GLY A 41 4.17 15.22 -14.32
N GLY A 42 2.88 14.94 -14.51
CA GLY A 42 2.39 13.88 -15.41
C GLY A 42 2.53 12.45 -14.89
N SER A 43 3.06 12.28 -13.67
CA SER A 43 3.13 10.97 -12.99
C SER A 43 2.12 10.89 -11.85
N THR A 44 1.67 9.68 -11.54
CA THR A 44 0.95 9.42 -10.29
C THR A 44 1.96 9.28 -9.15
N VAL A 45 1.69 9.92 -8.02
CA VAL A 45 2.54 9.87 -6.82
C VAL A 45 1.73 9.35 -5.65
N ILE A 46 2.24 8.29 -5.01
CA ILE A 46 1.67 7.68 -3.82
C ILE A 46 2.42 8.23 -2.62
N GLN A 47 1.74 9.04 -1.80
CA GLN A 47 2.31 9.60 -0.58
C GLN A 47 2.09 8.65 0.58
N THR A 48 3.13 8.36 1.34
CA THR A 48 3.10 7.38 2.44
C THR A 48 3.54 7.98 3.77
N SER A 49 2.97 7.52 4.87
CA SER A 49 3.28 7.99 6.23
C SER A 49 4.58 7.39 6.79
N VAL A 50 5.04 6.28 6.21
CA VAL A 50 6.30 5.61 6.55
C VAL A 50 7.11 5.34 5.29
N PRO A 51 8.45 5.33 5.36
CA PRO A 51 9.29 4.85 4.27
C PRO A 51 8.90 3.43 3.87
N ILE A 52 8.88 3.15 2.56
CA ILE A 52 8.70 1.78 2.06
C ILE A 52 10.06 1.10 2.06
N GLY A 53 10.32 0.28 3.08
CA GLY A 53 11.63 -0.36 3.29
C GLY A 53 12.72 0.64 3.69
N ASP A 54 13.99 0.32 3.37
CA ASP A 54 15.18 1.11 3.76
C ASP A 54 15.48 2.31 2.84
N ARG A 55 14.60 2.61 1.86
CA ARG A 55 14.85 3.62 0.83
C ARG A 55 13.74 4.68 0.92
N GLY A 56 14.07 5.87 1.44
CA GLY A 56 13.13 7.01 1.44
C GLY A 56 12.73 7.46 0.00
N PRO A 57 11.79 8.40 -0.20
CA PRO A 57 11.04 9.24 0.75
C PRO A 57 9.51 9.00 0.73
N TYR A 58 8.78 9.84 1.46
CA TYR A 58 7.32 10.00 1.61
C TYR A 58 6.46 9.99 0.33
N GLY A 59 7.03 9.85 -0.87
CA GLY A 59 6.32 9.91 -2.16
C GLY A 59 6.95 8.98 -3.20
N ILE A 60 6.15 8.09 -3.77
CA ILE A 60 6.58 7.13 -4.79
C ILE A 60 5.93 7.47 -6.11
N TYR A 61 6.75 7.76 -7.10
CA TYR A 61 6.30 7.99 -8.46
C TYR A 61 6.07 6.65 -9.12
N VAL A 62 4.87 6.46 -9.65
CA VAL A 62 4.47 5.20 -10.29
C VAL A 62 4.03 5.42 -11.72
N SER A 63 4.23 4.39 -12.55
CA SER A 63 3.87 4.43 -13.97
C SER A 63 2.37 4.36 -14.23
N GLU A 64 1.63 3.84 -13.26
CA GLU A 64 0.20 3.61 -13.38
C GLU A 64 -0.61 4.90 -13.19
N SER A 65 -1.81 4.92 -13.76
CA SER A 65 -2.68 6.09 -13.67
C SER A 65 -3.24 6.27 -12.26
N TYR A 66 -3.64 7.50 -11.94
CA TYR A 66 -4.32 7.82 -10.69
C TYR A 66 -5.55 6.93 -10.46
N ALA A 67 -6.37 6.74 -11.50
CA ALA A 67 -7.58 5.93 -11.41
C ALA A 67 -7.27 4.47 -11.10
N ASP A 68 -6.21 3.91 -11.72
CA ASP A 68 -5.80 2.52 -11.48
C ASP A 68 -5.27 2.32 -10.05
N ILE A 69 -4.53 3.29 -9.52
CA ILE A 69 -4.03 3.23 -8.14
C ILE A 69 -5.18 3.33 -7.14
N VAL A 70 -6.08 4.31 -7.30
CA VAL A 70 -7.22 4.48 -6.40
C VAL A 70 -8.16 3.28 -6.46
N GLY A 71 -8.41 2.73 -7.64
CA GLY A 71 -9.21 1.52 -7.81
C GLY A 71 -8.62 0.32 -7.06
N ARG A 72 -7.31 0.07 -7.22
CA ARG A 72 -6.61 -1.00 -6.50
C ARG A 72 -6.64 -0.81 -4.99
N ILE A 73 -6.50 0.41 -4.49
CA ILE A 73 -6.61 0.73 -3.06
C ILE A 73 -8.01 0.37 -2.54
N ALA A 74 -9.06 0.76 -3.27
CA ALA A 74 -10.44 0.51 -2.87
C ALA A 74 -10.80 -0.99 -2.81
N THR A 75 -10.11 -1.82 -3.60
CA THR A 75 -10.33 -3.27 -3.67
C THR A 75 -9.20 -4.09 -3.04
N ALA A 76 -8.24 -3.45 -2.36
CA ALA A 76 -7.09 -4.16 -1.81
C ALA A 76 -7.55 -5.12 -0.71
N GLU A 77 -7.36 -6.42 -0.94
CA GLU A 77 -7.66 -7.42 0.07
C GLU A 77 -6.55 -7.44 1.11
N ALA A 78 -6.97 -7.53 2.38
CA ALA A 78 -6.02 -7.70 3.45
C ALA A 78 -5.52 -9.16 3.45
N HIS A 79 -4.21 -9.38 3.52
CA HIS A 79 -3.63 -10.72 3.61
C HIS A 79 -3.14 -10.96 5.04
N GLY A 80 -3.78 -11.91 5.74
CA GLY A 80 -3.29 -12.49 7.00
C GLY A 80 -2.69 -13.88 6.75
N PRO A 81 -1.98 -14.50 7.72
CA PRO A 81 -1.47 -15.85 7.55
C PRO A 81 -2.62 -16.78 7.13
N GLY A 82 -2.46 -17.39 5.96
CA GLY A 82 -3.49 -18.17 5.29
C GLY A 82 -4.12 -19.22 6.19
N ARG A 83 -5.40 -19.48 5.94
CA ARG A 83 -6.12 -20.63 6.51
C ARG A 83 -5.40 -21.94 6.21
#